data_AF-A0A9D1SES1-F1
#
_entry.id   AF-A0A9D1SES1-F1
#
_cell.length_a   1.000
_cell.length_b   1.000
_cell.length_c   1.000
_cell.angle_alpha   90.00
_cell.angle_beta   90.00
_cell.angle_gamma   90.00
#
_symmetry.space_group_name_H-M   'P 1'
#
loop_
_entity.id
_entity.type
_entity.pdbx_description
1 polymer ?
#
loop_
_entity_poly.entity_id
_entity_poly.type
_entity_poly.pdbx_seq_one_letter_code
_entity_poly.pdbx_strand_id
1 'polypeptide(L)' 'MNNLSAELERAGVTAAEAGRLLRRGRAYTARALSGESEFTFGEVVALRNAFFPGSKLEYLLSERESGQINSG' A
#
# COMPACT_ATOMS: atom_id res chain seq x y z
N MET A 1 6.38 -6.03 -3.40
CA MET A 1 5.56 -4.81 -3.19
C MET A 1 4.41 -4.82 -4.18
N ASN A 2 3.18 -4.63 -3.71
CA ASN A 2 2.01 -4.46 -4.58
C ASN A 2 1.85 -2.99 -4.99
N ASN A 3 0.88 -2.71 -5.86
CA ASN A 3 0.62 -1.34 -6.30
C ASN A 3 0.08 -0.45 -5.17
N LEU A 4 -0.61 -1.01 -4.16
CA LEU A 4 -1.12 -0.22 -3.04
C LEU A 4 -0.03 0.55 -2.32
N SER A 5 1.08 -0.10 -1.94
CA SER A 5 2.18 0.58 -1.25
C SER A 5 2.78 1.70 -2.10
N ALA A 6 2.90 1.49 -3.41
CA ALA A 6 3.40 2.50 -4.35
C ALA A 6 2.44 3.68 -4.51
N GLU A 7 1.12 3.43 -4.58
CA GLU A 7 0.12 4.50 -4.64
C GLU A 7 0.08 5.31 -3.34
N LEU A 8 0.19 4.65 -2.18
CA LEU A 8 0.29 5.33 -0.88
C LEU A 8 1.53 6.24 -0.82
N GLU A 9 2.67 5.75 -1.27
CA GLU A 9 3.91 6.53 -1.37
C GLU A 9 3.76 7.73 -2.33
N ARG A 10 3.21 7.50 -3.54
CA ARG A 10 2.94 8.55 -4.54
C ARG A 10 1.98 9.62 -4.04
N ALA A 11 0.98 9.22 -3.26
CA ALA A 11 0.01 10.13 -2.65
C ALA A 11 0.56 10.83 -1.38
N GLY A 12 1.79 10.50 -0.95
CA GLY A 12 2.40 11.08 0.25
C GLY A 12 1.79 10.59 1.57
N VAL A 13 1.06 9.47 1.55
CA VAL A 13 0.42 8.91 2.75
C VAL A 13 1.48 8.33 3.67
N THR A 14 1.61 8.91 4.86
CA THR A 14 2.61 8.47 5.83
C THR A 14 2.16 7.24 6.61
N ALA A 15 3.12 6.48 7.17
CA ALA A 15 2.83 5.36 8.08
C ALA A 15 1.98 5.78 9.30
N ALA A 16 2.11 7.03 9.75
CA ALA A 16 1.31 7.58 10.84
C ALA A 16 -0.14 7.81 10.42
N GLU A 17 -0.37 8.27 9.19
CA GLU A 17 -1.70 8.54 8.64
C GLU A 17 -2.45 7.24 8.33
N ALA A 18 -1.79 6.29 7.65
CA ALA A 18 -2.31 4.94 7.48
C ALA A 18 -2.58 4.27 8.84
N GLY A 19 -1.70 4.46 9.82
CA GLY A 19 -1.84 3.87 11.16
C GLY A 19 -3.07 4.41 11.90
N ARG A 20 -3.31 5.73 11.82
CA ARG A 20 -4.50 6.37 12.37
C ARG A 20 -5.78 5.81 11.74
N LEU A 21 -5.81 5.68 10.41
CA LEU A 21 -6.96 5.11 9.69
C LEU A 21 -7.25 3.67 10.11
N LEU A 22 -6.20 2.83 10.16
CA LEU A 22 -6.33 1.39 10.41
C LEU A 22 -6.40 1.04 11.90
N ARG A 23 -6.24 2.02 12.79
CA ARG A 23 -6.09 1.81 14.25
C ARG A 23 -4.94 0.84 14.56
N ARG A 24 -3.84 0.96 13.81
CA ARG A 24 -2.61 0.15 13.96
C ARG A 24 -1.44 1.02 14.42
N GLY A 25 -0.49 0.39 15.10
CA GLY A 25 0.74 1.06 15.53
C GLY A 25 1.63 1.44 14.35
N ARG A 26 2.36 2.55 14.46
CA ARG A 26 3.28 3.09 13.44
C ARG A 26 4.29 2.05 12.94
N ALA A 27 4.79 1.19 13.82
CA ALA A 27 5.74 0.14 13.46
C ALA A 27 5.12 -0.88 12.49
N TYR A 28 3.88 -1.30 12.72
CA TYR A 28 3.17 -2.22 11.82
C TYR A 28 2.97 -1.58 10.44
N THR A 29 2.45 -0.35 10.39
CA THR A 29 2.22 0.33 9.10
C THR A 29 3.51 0.64 8.35
N ALA A 30 4.60 0.98 9.06
CA ALA A 30 5.89 1.18 8.42
C ALA A 30 6.39 -0.09 7.73
N ARG A 31 6.29 -1.25 8.41
CA ARG A 31 6.65 -2.56 7.84
C ARG A 31 5.74 -2.96 6.68
N ALA A 32 4.46 -2.63 6.75
CA ALA A 32 3.53 -2.89 5.66
C ALA A 32 3.83 -2.03 4.41
N LEU A 33 4.17 -0.75 4.61
CA LEU A 33 4.56 0.16 3.53
C LEU A 33 5.92 -0.22 2.91
N SER A 34 6.89 -0.67 3.72
CA SER A 34 8.18 -1.16 3.21
C SER A 34 8.11 -2.54 2.54
N GLY A 35 6.97 -3.24 2.68
CA GLY A 35 6.78 -4.59 2.14
C GLY A 35 7.36 -5.71 3.00
N GLU A 36 7.84 -5.43 4.22
CA GLU A 36 8.23 -6.46 5.20
C GLU A 36 7.03 -7.25 5.74
N SER A 37 5.84 -6.68 5.65
CA SER A 37 4.57 -7.33 5.99
C SER A 37 3.50 -6.89 5.01
N GLU A 38 2.35 -7.57 5.01
CA GLU A 38 1.24 -7.22 4.15
C GLU A 38 0.09 -6.61 4.95
N PHE A 39 -0.64 -5.70 4.29
CA PHE A 39 -1.96 -5.30 4.75
C PHE A 39 -2.93 -6.46 4.56
N THR A 40 -3.78 -6.70 5.55
CA THR A 40 -4.92 -7.61 5.38
C THR A 40 -5.89 -7.06 4.34
N PHE A 41 -6.71 -7.92 3.74
CA PHE A 41 -7.71 -7.48 2.75
C PHE A 41 -8.62 -6.36 3.28
N GLY A 42 -9.08 -6.45 4.54
CA GLY A 42 -9.90 -5.40 5.15
C GLY A 42 -9.18 -4.06 5.27
N GLU A 43 -7.89 -4.08 5.58
CA GLU A 43 -7.06 -2.86 5.65
C GLU A 43 -6.83 -2.27 4.25
N VAL A 44 -6.62 -3.12 3.23
CA VAL A 44 -6.55 -2.69 1.82
C VAL A 44 -7.84 -1.99 1.39
N VAL A 45 -9.01 -2.57 1.71
CA VAL A 45 -10.31 -1.95 1.42
C VAL A 45 -10.47 -0.61 2.12
N ALA A 46 -10.07 -0.50 3.38
CA ALA A 46 -10.13 0.75 4.12
C ALA A 46 -9.21 1.83 3.52
N LEU A 47 -7.97 1.48 3.19
CA LEU A 47 -7.00 2.37 2.54
C LEU A 47 -7.50 2.83 1.16
N ARG A 48 -8.05 1.91 0.36
CA ARG A 48 -8.66 2.22 -0.93
C ARG A 48 -9.81 3.21 -0.76
N ASN A 49 -10.75 2.96 0.14
CA ASN A 49 -11.89 3.85 0.32
C ASN A 49 -11.50 5.24 0.82
N ALA A 50 -10.43 5.35 1.63
CA ALA A 50 -9.97 6.62 2.15
C ALA A 50 -9.13 7.44 1.15
N PHE A 51 -8.22 6.77 0.42
CA PHE A 51 -7.21 7.46 -0.38
C PHE A 51 -7.39 7.27 -1.89
N PHE A 52 -8.02 6.17 -2.32
CA PHE A 52 -8.15 5.78 -3.73
C PHE A 52 -9.54 5.26 -4.10
N PRO A 53 -10.64 6.00 -3.82
CA PRO A 53 -12.00 5.48 -3.93
C PRO A 53 -12.39 5.04 -5.36
N GLY A 54 -11.69 5.52 -6.39
CA GLY A 54 -11.87 5.10 -7.79
C GLY A 54 -11.03 3.91 -8.23
N SER A 55 -10.04 3.49 -7.44
CA SER A 55 -9.14 2.40 -7.81
C SER A 55 -9.78 1.03 -7.65
N LYS A 56 -9.41 0.12 -8.55
CA LYS A 56 -9.80 -1.29 -8.50
C LYS A 56 -8.94 -2.02 -7.46
N LEU A 57 -9.56 -2.90 -6.66
CA LEU A 57 -8.83 -3.69 -5.66
C LEU A 57 -7.82 -4.63 -6.31
N GLU A 58 -8.18 -5.20 -7.46
CA GLU A 58 -7.35 -6.09 -8.26
C GLU A 58 -6.06 -5.38 -8.69
N TYR A 59 -6.16 -4.11 -9.08
CA TYR A 59 -5.01 -3.29 -9.40
C TYR A 59 -4.14 -3.02 -8.17
N LEU A 60 -4.74 -2.65 -7.04
CA LEU A 60 -4.00 -2.33 -5.81
C LEU A 60 -3.27 -3.56 -5.24
N LEU A 61 -3.86 -4.75 -5.41
CA LEU A 61 -3.32 -6.03 -4.95
C LEU A 61 -2.37 -6.69 -5.95
N SER A 62 -2.37 -6.28 -7.23
CA SER A 62 -1.46 -6.87 -8.19
C SER A 62 -0.01 -6.57 -7.81
N GLU A 63 0.86 -7.57 -7.97
CA GLU A 63 2.29 -7.39 -7.83
C GLU A 63 2.78 -6.32 -8.81
N ARG A 64 3.73 -5.49 -8.35
CA ARG A 64 4.47 -4.65 -9.29
C ARG A 64 5.15 -5.59 -10.27
N GLU A 65 4.84 -5.50 -11.56
CA GLU A 65 5.80 -5.92 -12.57
C GLU A 65 7.06 -5.12 -12.30
N SER A 66 8.03 -5.77 -11.67
CA SER A 66 9.36 -5.24 -11.54
C SER A 66 9.89 -5.29 -12.96
N GLY A 67 9.78 -4.17 -13.69
CA GLY A 67 10.41 -4.00 -14.98
C GLY A 67 11.91 -4.21 -14.81
N GLN A 68 12.34 -5.46 -14.93
CA GLN A 68 13.72 -5.83 -15.04
C GLN A 68 14.09 -5.59 -16.51
N ILE A 69 14.25 -4.31 -16.86
CA ILE A 69 14.99 -3.94 -18.05
C ILE A 69 16.46 -4.10 -17.67
N ASN A 70 16.96 -5.34 -17.72
CA ASN A 70 18.40 -5.55 -17.84
C ASN A 70 18.79 -5.04 -19.23
N SER A 71 19.25 -3.80 -19.29
CA SER A 71 20.04 -3.31 -20.41
C SER A 71 21.37 -4.09 -20.39
N GLY A 72 21.55 -4.98 -21.34
CA GLY A 72 22.77 -5.75 -21.58
C GLY A 72 22.90 -6.06 -23.05
#